data_AF-X1PEV6-F1
#
_entry.id   AF-X1PEV6-F1
#
_cell.length_a   1.000
_cell.length_b   1.000
_cell.length_c   1.000
_cell.angle_alpha   90.00
_cell.angle_beta   90.00
_cell.angle_gamma   90.00
#
_symmetry.space_group_name_H-M   'P 1'
#
loop_
_entity.id
_entity.type
_entity.pdbx_description
1 polymer ?
#
loop_
_entity_poly.entity_id
_entity_poly.type
_entity_poly.pdbx_seq_one_letter_code
_entity_poly.pdbx_strand_id
1 'polypeptide(L)'
;MAFVMIVLKVDLLTVSTLVLWFYFACAASIYFISERRAIGEEIYEISSLLAKFRESQEFLGPPLGKPVKTEELPYEQILKKAKKFLDRFEPKLSDLKAKKEELGQRRQELLAQMEMLRSFIEIKFPLSYLRSTDEIYVVVGRIAEERVQEFSDAAKEALKRKVFVAVLGKGKQRILIAACRTVE
;
A
#
# COMPACT_ATOMS: atom_id res chain seq x y z
N MET A 1 -33.56 56.35 33.57
CA MET A 1 -32.72 57.47 33.10
C MET A 1 -31.65 57.84 34.14
N ALA A 2 -30.84 56.88 34.62
CA ALA A 2 -29.78 57.16 35.61
C ALA A 2 -28.36 56.88 35.08
N PHE A 3 -28.23 56.16 33.95
CA PHE A 3 -26.93 55.87 33.33
C PHE A 3 -26.37 57.01 32.47
N VAL A 4 -27.19 57.99 32.09
CA VAL A 4 -26.79 59.09 31.20
C VAL A 4 -26.12 60.24 31.96
N MET A 5 -26.32 60.35 33.29
CA MET A 5 -25.79 61.47 34.09
C MET A 5 -24.42 61.23 34.74
N ILE A 6 -23.87 60.00 34.69
CA ILE A 6 -22.54 59.69 35.26
C ILE A 6 -21.40 60.00 34.27
N VAL A 7 -21.69 60.14 32.97
CA VAL A 7 -20.67 60.36 31.93
C VAL A 7 -20.23 61.84 31.83
N LEU A 8 -21.00 62.78 32.40
CA LEU A 8 -20.77 64.23 32.23
C LEU A 8 -19.72 64.85 33.18
N LYS A 9 -19.01 64.04 33.98
CA LYS A 9 -17.95 64.50 34.90
C LYS A 9 -16.59 63.86 34.64
N VAL A 10 -16.46 63.09 33.57
CA VAL A 10 -15.19 62.50 33.16
C VAL A 10 -14.55 63.44 32.14
N ASP A 11 -13.39 63.99 32.51
CA ASP A 11 -12.61 64.90 31.66
C ASP A 11 -12.49 64.33 30.24
N LEU A 12 -12.78 65.16 29.22
CA LEU A 12 -12.77 64.75 27.81
C LEU A 12 -11.39 64.15 27.41
N LEU A 13 -10.33 64.65 28.04
CA LEU A 13 -8.96 64.15 27.94
C LEU A 13 -8.80 62.72 28.45
N THR A 14 -9.48 62.37 29.55
CA THR A 14 -9.46 61.03 30.16
C THR A 14 -10.22 60.01 29.30
N VAL A 15 -11.35 60.43 28.71
CA VAL A 15 -12.08 59.59 27.75
C VAL A 15 -11.25 59.36 26.49
N SER A 16 -10.62 60.42 25.95
CA SER A 16 -9.78 60.32 24.77
C SER A 16 -8.54 59.43 24.98
N THR A 17 -7.91 59.51 26.15
CA THR A 17 -6.74 58.66 26.47
C THR A 17 -7.14 57.20 26.66
N LEU A 18 -8.25 56.92 27.33
CA LEU A 18 -8.77 55.56 27.48
C LEU A 18 -9.11 54.91 26.12
N VAL A 19 -9.72 55.67 25.20
CA VAL A 19 -10.01 55.19 23.85
C VAL A 19 -8.70 54.91 23.09
N LEU A 20 -7.70 55.79 23.18
CA LEU A 20 -6.41 55.57 22.53
C LEU A 20 -5.68 54.32 23.06
N TRP A 21 -5.70 54.12 24.38
CA TRP A 21 -5.13 52.93 25.03
C TRP A 21 -5.86 51.65 24.62
N PHE A 22 -7.18 51.69 24.50
CA PHE A 22 -7.97 50.56 24.01
C PHE A 22 -7.60 50.20 22.56
N TYR A 23 -7.47 51.20 21.68
CA TYR A 23 -7.03 50.98 20.30
C TYR A 23 -5.60 50.40 20.22
N PHE A 24 -4.67 50.89 21.03
CA PHE A 24 -3.31 50.34 21.09
C PHE A 24 -3.28 48.90 21.60
N ALA A 25 -4.07 48.57 22.64
CA ALA A 25 -4.17 47.21 23.17
C ALA A 25 -4.79 46.23 22.15
N CYS A 26 -5.81 46.68 21.42
CA CYS A 26 -6.41 45.90 20.34
C CYS A 26 -5.45 45.69 19.17
N ALA A 27 -4.76 46.74 18.72
CA ALA A 27 -3.78 46.63 17.63
C ALA A 27 -2.61 45.70 18.01
N ALA A 28 -2.08 45.82 19.24
CA ALA A 28 -1.04 44.93 19.74
C ALA A 28 -1.52 43.48 19.88
N SER A 29 -2.74 43.24 20.33
CA SER A 29 -3.32 41.89 20.38
C SER A 29 -3.52 41.29 18.99
N ILE A 30 -4.02 42.07 18.03
CA ILE A 30 -4.20 41.61 16.65
C ILE A 30 -2.84 41.29 16.02
N TYR A 31 -1.85 42.15 16.21
CA TYR A 31 -0.48 41.92 15.74
C TYR A 31 0.12 40.64 16.36
N PHE A 32 0.02 40.48 17.67
CA PHE A 32 0.51 39.29 18.39
C PHE A 32 -0.21 37.99 17.98
N ILE A 33 -1.52 38.04 17.72
CA ILE A 33 -2.29 36.90 17.21
C ILE A 33 -1.88 36.56 15.77
N SER A 34 -1.64 37.56 14.93
CA SER A 34 -1.20 37.36 13.54
C SER A 34 0.20 36.73 13.48
N GLU A 35 1.12 37.19 14.33
CA GLU A 35 2.48 36.67 14.44
C GLU A 35 2.49 35.23 14.95
N ARG A 36 1.64 34.90 15.94
CA ARG A 36 1.44 33.50 16.38
C ARG A 36 0.84 32.60 15.30
N ARG A 37 -0.05 33.12 14.45
CA ARG A 37 -0.61 32.35 13.32
C ARG A 37 0.44 32.07 12.26
N ALA A 38 1.25 33.07 11.90
CA ALA A 38 2.35 32.91 10.96
C ALA A 38 3.37 31.86 11.44
N ILE A 39 3.77 31.93 12.72
CA ILE A 39 4.63 30.91 13.35
C ILE A 39 3.96 29.53 13.34
N GLY A 40 2.64 29.48 13.58
CA GLY A 40 1.87 28.24 13.53
C GLY A 40 1.85 27.59 12.14
N GLU A 41 1.69 28.39 11.09
CA GLU A 41 1.74 27.93 9.69
C GLU A 41 3.14 27.41 9.32
N GLU A 42 4.19 28.12 9.70
CA GLU A 42 5.58 27.71 9.49
C GLU A 42 5.90 26.36 10.18
N ILE A 43 5.47 26.19 11.43
CA ILE A 43 5.65 24.93 12.19
C ILE A 43 4.87 23.79 11.53
N TYR A 44 3.67 24.06 11.04
CA TYR A 44 2.86 23.07 10.35
C TYR A 44 3.53 22.61 9.05
N GLU A 45 4.05 23.54 8.24
CA GLU A 45 4.77 23.21 7.01
C GLU A 45 6.01 22.34 7.27
N ILE A 46 6.81 22.67 8.29
CA ILE A 46 7.99 21.88 8.67
C ILE A 46 7.58 20.48 9.10
N SER A 47 6.54 20.38 9.93
CA SER A 47 6.05 19.12 10.46
C SER A 47 5.54 18.20 9.33
N SER A 48 4.84 18.78 8.35
CA SER A 48 4.40 18.07 7.13
C SER A 48 5.59 17.55 6.31
N LEU A 49 6.62 18.38 6.09
CA LEU A 49 7.83 17.98 5.37
C LEU A 49 8.57 16.85 6.11
N LEU A 50 8.76 16.98 7.43
CA LEU A 50 9.42 15.96 8.24
C LEU A 50 8.67 14.63 8.23
N ALA A 51 7.33 14.67 8.27
CA ALA A 51 6.51 13.46 8.15
C ALA A 51 6.76 12.72 6.82
N LYS A 52 6.82 13.46 5.70
CA LYS A 52 7.11 12.89 4.37
C LYS A 52 8.52 12.26 4.28
N PHE A 53 9.51 12.92 4.86
CA PHE A 53 10.87 12.37 4.93
C PHE A 53 10.94 11.12 5.81
N ARG A 54 10.21 11.10 6.93
CA ARG A 54 10.13 9.94 7.81
C ARG A 54 9.48 8.74 7.12
N GLU A 55 8.35 8.93 6.45
CA GLU A 55 7.69 7.86 5.69
C GLU A 55 8.61 7.28 4.61
N SER A 56 9.37 8.16 3.95
CA SER A 56 10.38 7.77 2.96
C SER A 56 11.50 6.93 3.58
N GLN A 57 11.97 7.31 4.76
CA GLN A 57 12.99 6.58 5.51
C GLN A 57 12.47 5.21 5.99
N GLU A 58 11.22 5.13 6.43
CA GLU A 58 10.61 3.85 6.83
C GLU A 58 10.55 2.86 5.65
N PHE A 59 10.32 3.35 4.44
CA PHE A 59 10.36 2.50 3.25
C PHE A 59 11.79 2.10 2.82
N LEU A 60 12.72 3.05 2.81
CA LEU A 60 14.10 2.82 2.36
C LEU A 60 14.98 2.10 3.38
N GLY A 61 14.60 2.14 4.66
CA GLY A 61 15.41 1.68 5.77
C GLY A 61 16.41 2.73 6.28
N PRO A 62 17.24 2.37 7.26
CA PRO A 62 18.17 3.32 7.87
C PRO A 62 19.20 3.81 6.83
N PRO A 63 19.59 5.09 6.87
CA PRO A 63 20.58 5.62 5.96
C PRO A 63 21.92 4.90 6.16
N LEU A 64 22.53 4.48 5.04
CA LEU A 64 23.86 3.89 5.03
C LEU A 64 24.90 5.02 5.02
N GLY A 65 25.32 5.47 6.20
CA GLY A 65 26.42 6.44 6.32
C GLY A 65 26.26 7.46 7.44
N LYS A 66 27.24 8.35 7.54
CA LYS A 66 27.22 9.48 8.49
C LYS A 66 26.47 10.68 7.90
N PRO A 67 25.80 11.49 8.71
CA PRO A 67 25.19 12.74 8.25
C PRO A 67 26.22 13.63 7.56
N VAL A 68 25.86 14.18 6.41
CA VAL A 68 26.69 15.14 5.68
C VAL A 68 26.49 16.53 6.31
N LYS A 69 27.59 17.16 6.73
CA LYS A 69 27.53 18.56 7.18
C LYS A 69 27.16 19.44 6.00
N THR A 70 26.18 20.30 6.20
CA THR A 70 25.68 21.25 5.21
C THR A 70 25.86 22.67 5.71
N GLU A 71 26.03 23.61 4.79
CA GLU A 71 26.10 25.03 5.10
C GLU A 71 24.78 25.53 5.66
N GLU A 72 24.83 26.45 6.62
CA GLU A 72 23.64 27.08 7.18
C GLU A 72 23.00 27.97 6.12
N LEU A 73 21.75 27.67 5.78
CA LEU A 73 20.96 28.43 4.82
C LEU A 73 19.81 29.16 5.54
N PRO A 74 19.35 30.30 5.01
CA PRO A 74 18.13 30.94 5.49
C PRO A 74 16.93 29.98 5.41
N TYR A 75 16.02 30.09 6.36
CA TYR A 75 14.84 29.22 6.51
C TYR A 75 14.06 29.02 5.20
N GLU A 76 13.75 30.11 4.49
CA GLU A 76 13.02 30.06 3.22
C GLU A 76 13.74 29.23 2.15
N GLN A 77 15.08 29.31 2.12
CA GLN A 77 15.88 28.54 1.18
C GLN A 77 15.90 27.05 1.52
N ILE A 78 15.90 26.72 2.82
CA ILE A 78 15.79 25.33 3.30
C ILE A 78 14.46 24.73 2.87
N LEU A 79 13.34 25.42 3.15
CA LEU A 79 12.01 24.96 2.76
C LEU A 79 11.90 24.78 1.24
N LYS A 80 12.36 25.75 0.45
CA LYS A 80 12.31 25.69 -1.00
C LYS A 80 13.14 24.53 -1.56
N LYS A 81 14.33 24.28 -1.01
CA LYS A 81 15.18 23.13 -1.39
C LYS A 81 14.54 21.80 -0.99
N ALA A 82 13.96 21.71 0.21
CA ALA A 82 13.28 20.51 0.71
C ALA A 82 12.05 20.16 -0.14
N LYS A 83 11.17 21.13 -0.41
CA LYS A 83 9.99 20.96 -1.29
C LYS A 83 10.42 20.47 -2.68
N LYS A 84 11.37 21.17 -3.32
CA LYS A 84 11.91 20.78 -4.65
C LYS A 84 12.60 19.40 -4.66
N PHE A 85 13.16 18.97 -3.53
CA PHE A 85 13.71 17.63 -3.40
C PHE A 85 12.57 16.60 -3.36
N LEU A 86 11.58 16.80 -2.50
CA LEU A 86 10.42 15.91 -2.39
C LEU A 86 9.65 15.81 -3.71
N ASP A 87 9.42 16.91 -4.42
CA ASP A 87 8.73 16.88 -5.73
C ASP A 87 9.41 15.96 -6.75
N ARG A 88 10.73 15.82 -6.67
CA ARG A 88 11.51 14.93 -7.55
C ARG A 88 11.67 13.51 -7.00
N PHE A 89 11.54 13.36 -5.69
CA PHE A 89 11.84 12.13 -4.96
C PHE A 89 10.57 11.29 -4.72
N GLU A 90 9.46 11.92 -4.34
CA GLU A 90 8.15 11.29 -4.14
C GLU A 90 7.69 10.43 -5.33
N PRO A 91 7.75 10.89 -6.60
CA PRO A 91 7.34 10.05 -7.73
C PRO A 91 8.22 8.79 -7.85
N LYS A 92 9.55 8.94 -7.67
CA LYS A 92 10.48 7.80 -7.72
C LYS A 92 10.22 6.81 -6.58
N LEU A 93 9.90 7.31 -5.39
CA LEU A 93 9.56 6.47 -4.25
C LEU A 93 8.25 5.71 -4.50
N SER A 94 7.25 6.39 -5.05
CA SER A 94 5.97 5.78 -5.42
C SER A 94 6.16 4.67 -6.46
N ASP A 95 6.92 4.92 -7.53
CA ASP A 95 7.25 3.92 -8.55
C ASP A 95 7.96 2.70 -7.93
N LEU A 96 8.88 2.92 -6.99
CA LEU A 96 9.58 1.84 -6.29
C LEU A 96 8.65 1.04 -5.36
N LYS A 97 7.73 1.72 -4.66
CA LYS A 97 6.69 1.07 -3.83
C LYS A 97 5.81 0.18 -4.70
N ALA A 98 5.31 0.69 -5.82
CA ALA A 98 4.48 -0.07 -6.76
C ALA A 98 5.21 -1.29 -7.32
N LYS A 99 6.46 -1.13 -7.77
CA LYS A 99 7.28 -2.25 -8.26
C LYS A 99 7.55 -3.31 -7.18
N LYS A 100 7.78 -2.89 -5.93
CA LYS A 100 7.98 -3.82 -4.82
C LYS A 100 6.74 -4.68 -4.58
N GLU A 101 5.56 -4.07 -4.65
CA GLU A 101 4.29 -4.77 -4.50
C GLU A 101 4.03 -5.75 -5.65
N GLU A 102 4.22 -5.30 -6.90
CA GLU A 102 4.11 -6.14 -8.10
C GLU A 102 5.03 -7.37 -8.01
N LEU A 103 6.31 -7.16 -7.65
CA LEU A 103 7.27 -8.25 -7.48
C LEU A 103 6.88 -9.18 -6.32
N GLY A 104 6.28 -8.65 -5.26
CA GLY A 104 5.74 -9.43 -4.15
C GLY A 104 4.63 -10.37 -4.59
N GLN A 105 3.66 -9.86 -5.35
CA GLN A 105 2.56 -10.65 -5.92
C GLN A 105 3.09 -11.72 -6.87
N ARG A 106 3.96 -11.34 -7.81
CA ARG A 106 4.57 -12.28 -8.77
C ARG A 106 5.37 -13.39 -8.07
N ARG A 107 6.06 -13.07 -6.98
CA ARG A 107 6.76 -14.07 -6.16
C ARG A 107 5.77 -15.06 -5.55
N GLN A 108 4.64 -14.58 -5.00
CA GLN A 108 3.62 -15.46 -4.42
C GLN A 108 3.00 -16.37 -5.47
N GLU A 109 2.68 -15.84 -6.66
CA GLU A 109 2.17 -16.64 -7.78
C GLU A 109 3.14 -17.73 -8.20
N LEU A 110 4.42 -17.38 -8.36
CA LEU A 110 5.46 -18.36 -8.72
C LEU A 110 5.65 -19.42 -7.65
N LEU A 111 5.57 -19.06 -6.37
CA LEU A 111 5.64 -20.03 -5.27
C LEU A 111 4.44 -20.99 -5.31
N ALA A 112 3.22 -20.48 -5.52
CA ALA A 112 2.03 -21.31 -5.66
C ALA A 112 2.13 -22.26 -6.86
N GLN A 113 2.63 -21.77 -8.01
CA GLN A 113 2.89 -22.60 -9.18
C GLN A 113 3.95 -23.68 -8.90
N MET A 114 5.04 -23.33 -8.20
CA MET A 114 6.07 -24.29 -7.81
C MET A 114 5.53 -25.37 -6.88
N GLU A 115 4.71 -25.02 -5.89
CA GLU A 115 4.07 -26.00 -4.99
C GLU A 115 3.12 -26.93 -5.75
N MET A 116 2.32 -26.39 -6.66
CA MET A 116 1.48 -27.18 -7.57
C MET A 116 2.32 -28.15 -8.39
N LEU A 117 3.42 -27.71 -9.00
CA LEU A 117 4.27 -28.56 -9.83
C LEU A 117 5.05 -29.61 -9.03
N ARG A 118 5.51 -29.27 -7.82
CA ARG A 118 6.10 -30.25 -6.88
C ARG A 118 5.13 -31.39 -6.60
N SER A 119 3.83 -31.10 -6.61
CA SER A 119 2.79 -32.09 -6.41
C SER A 119 2.74 -33.17 -7.51
N PHE A 120 3.33 -32.90 -8.68
CA PHE A 120 3.41 -33.76 -9.85
C PHE A 120 4.81 -34.34 -10.12
N ILE A 121 5.77 -34.17 -9.20
CA ILE A 121 7.13 -34.72 -9.34
C ILE A 121 7.15 -36.23 -9.57
N GLU A 122 6.14 -36.95 -9.07
CA GLU A 122 6.03 -38.40 -9.21
C GLU A 122 5.72 -38.84 -10.66
N ILE A 123 5.29 -37.92 -11.52
CA ILE A 123 5.05 -38.17 -12.94
C ILE A 123 6.40 -38.25 -13.66
N LYS A 124 6.75 -39.45 -14.12
CA LYS A 124 8.05 -39.74 -14.78
C LYS A 124 8.13 -39.31 -16.24
N PHE A 125 7.10 -38.67 -16.77
CA PHE A 125 7.02 -38.26 -18.17
C PHE A 125 6.68 -36.76 -18.28
N PRO A 126 6.95 -36.13 -19.43
CA PRO A 126 6.66 -34.72 -19.63
C PRO A 126 5.19 -34.38 -19.40
N LEU A 127 4.91 -33.36 -18.57
CA LEU A 127 3.54 -32.88 -18.32
C LEU A 127 2.86 -32.36 -19.59
N SER A 128 3.61 -32.06 -20.66
CA SER A 128 3.07 -31.72 -21.97
C SER A 128 2.16 -32.81 -22.54
N TYR A 129 2.38 -34.08 -22.17
CA TYR A 129 1.53 -35.20 -22.58
C TYR A 129 0.17 -35.22 -21.86
N LEU A 130 0.01 -34.42 -20.81
CA LEU A 130 -1.25 -34.26 -20.08
C LEU A 130 -2.09 -33.10 -20.62
N ARG A 131 -1.69 -32.48 -21.73
CA ARG A 131 -2.49 -31.44 -22.38
C ARG A 131 -3.63 -32.08 -23.16
N SER A 132 -4.83 -31.55 -22.96
CA SER A 132 -5.95 -31.85 -23.84
C SER A 132 -5.67 -31.38 -25.26
N THR A 133 -6.14 -32.15 -26.23
CA THR A 133 -6.14 -31.85 -27.66
C THR A 133 -7.58 -31.84 -28.18
N ASP A 134 -7.76 -31.49 -29.44
CA ASP A 134 -9.08 -31.49 -30.09
C ASP A 134 -9.72 -32.89 -30.12
N GLU A 135 -8.93 -33.95 -29.98
CA GLU A 135 -9.39 -35.35 -29.99
C GLU A 135 -9.43 -36.01 -28.60
N ILE A 136 -8.67 -35.51 -27.62
CA ILE A 136 -8.52 -36.13 -26.31
C ILE A 136 -8.60 -35.07 -25.22
N TYR A 137 -9.58 -35.21 -24.34
CA TYR A 137 -9.69 -34.42 -23.12
C TYR A 137 -8.97 -35.15 -21.98
N VAL A 138 -8.03 -34.46 -21.32
CA VAL A 138 -7.27 -34.99 -20.19
C VAL A 138 -7.56 -34.15 -18.95
N VAL A 139 -7.91 -34.82 -17.85
CA VAL A 139 -8.06 -34.23 -16.52
C VAL A 139 -7.02 -34.86 -15.61
N VAL A 140 -6.29 -34.01 -14.89
CA VAL A 140 -5.29 -34.43 -13.90
C VAL A 140 -5.67 -33.81 -12.57
N GLY A 141 -5.71 -34.63 -11.52
CA GLY A 141 -6.06 -34.17 -10.18
C GLY A 141 -5.46 -35.05 -9.09
N ARG A 142 -5.73 -34.69 -7.84
CA ARG A 142 -5.42 -35.50 -6.67
C ARG A 142 -6.69 -36.03 -6.06
N ILE A 143 -6.67 -37.31 -5.72
CA ILE A 143 -7.80 -38.00 -5.10
C ILE A 143 -7.29 -38.86 -3.94
N ALA A 144 -8.12 -39.02 -2.91
CA ALA A 144 -7.81 -39.94 -1.83
C ALA A 144 -7.82 -41.38 -2.36
N GLU A 145 -6.90 -42.22 -1.90
CA GLU A 145 -6.72 -43.59 -2.40
C GLU A 145 -8.02 -44.40 -2.35
N GLU A 146 -8.78 -44.27 -1.27
CA GLU A 146 -10.05 -44.95 -1.05
C GLU A 146 -11.15 -44.55 -2.05
N ARG A 147 -11.04 -43.38 -2.69
CA ARG A 147 -12.03 -42.85 -3.65
C ARG A 147 -11.64 -43.07 -5.10
N VAL A 148 -10.46 -43.62 -5.37
CA VAL A 148 -9.96 -43.86 -6.73
C VAL A 148 -10.91 -44.77 -7.53
N GLN A 149 -11.35 -45.86 -6.91
CA GLN A 149 -12.18 -46.86 -7.58
C GLN A 149 -13.58 -46.29 -7.88
N GLU A 150 -14.20 -45.66 -6.86
CA GLU A 150 -15.49 -44.98 -6.97
C GLU A 150 -15.48 -43.95 -8.12
N PHE A 151 -14.43 -43.12 -8.20
CA PHE A 151 -14.28 -42.15 -9.28
C PHE A 151 -14.12 -42.80 -10.65
N SER A 152 -13.29 -43.84 -10.77
CA SER A 152 -13.06 -44.56 -12.03
C SER A 152 -14.36 -45.14 -12.57
N ASP A 153 -15.16 -45.77 -11.69
CA ASP A 153 -16.40 -46.44 -12.09
C ASP A 153 -17.47 -45.41 -12.45
N ALA A 154 -17.62 -44.35 -11.66
CA ALA A 154 -18.52 -43.23 -11.96
C ALA A 154 -18.14 -42.52 -13.28
N ALA A 155 -16.84 -42.32 -13.54
CA ALA A 155 -16.39 -41.68 -14.78
C ALA A 155 -16.70 -42.53 -16.02
N LYS A 156 -16.51 -43.86 -15.94
CA LYS A 156 -16.85 -44.79 -17.02
C LYS A 156 -18.36 -44.84 -17.27
N GLU A 157 -19.16 -44.87 -16.21
CA GLU A 157 -20.61 -44.89 -16.28
C GLU A 157 -21.17 -43.59 -16.88
N ALA A 158 -20.70 -42.44 -16.40
CA ALA A 158 -21.17 -41.14 -16.85
C ALA A 158 -20.83 -40.85 -18.31
N LEU A 159 -19.60 -41.17 -18.73
CA LEU A 159 -19.13 -40.84 -20.08
C LEU A 159 -19.59 -41.86 -21.14
N LYS A 160 -20.08 -43.05 -20.74
CA LYS A 160 -20.56 -44.14 -21.63
C LYS A 160 -19.60 -44.47 -22.78
N ARG A 161 -18.31 -44.19 -22.59
CA ARG A 161 -17.24 -44.27 -23.60
C ARG A 161 -16.01 -44.88 -22.96
N LYS A 162 -15.00 -45.20 -23.79
CA LYS A 162 -13.69 -45.62 -23.29
C LYS A 162 -13.01 -44.45 -22.58
N VAL A 163 -12.95 -44.53 -21.26
CA VAL A 163 -12.18 -43.64 -20.39
C VAL A 163 -10.93 -44.38 -19.94
N PHE A 164 -9.77 -43.78 -20.17
CA PHE A 164 -8.51 -44.26 -19.64
C PHE A 164 -8.24 -43.57 -18.32
N VAL A 165 -8.11 -44.34 -17.24
CA VAL A 165 -7.76 -43.82 -15.92
C VAL A 165 -6.43 -44.42 -15.51
N ALA A 166 -5.46 -43.55 -15.22
CA ALA A 166 -4.17 -43.91 -14.67
C ALA A 166 -4.00 -43.26 -13.30
N VAL A 167 -3.41 -44.00 -12.37
CA VAL A 167 -3.18 -43.55 -10.99
C VAL A 167 -1.70 -43.65 -10.70
N LEU A 168 -1.11 -42.54 -10.27
CA LEU A 168 0.31 -42.42 -9.98
C LEU A 168 0.50 -41.98 -8.53
N GLY A 169 1.62 -42.40 -7.95
CA GLY A 169 2.03 -42.03 -6.60
C GLY A 169 1.79 -43.08 -5.53
N LYS A 170 2.24 -42.77 -4.31
CA LYS A 170 2.12 -43.63 -3.13
C LYS A 170 1.57 -42.82 -1.95
N GLY A 171 0.73 -43.45 -1.13
CA GLY A 171 0.17 -42.84 0.09
C GLY A 171 -1.31 -42.50 -0.03
N LYS A 172 -1.84 -41.80 0.98
CA LYS A 172 -3.28 -41.53 1.16
C LYS A 172 -3.89 -40.65 0.07
N GLN A 173 -3.09 -39.81 -0.59
CA GLN A 173 -3.51 -39.08 -1.78
C GLN A 173 -2.67 -39.52 -2.97
N ARG A 174 -3.35 -39.80 -4.09
CA ARG A 174 -2.74 -40.24 -5.34
C ARG A 174 -3.09 -39.25 -6.45
N ILE A 175 -2.20 -39.16 -7.43
CA ILE A 175 -2.44 -38.41 -8.65
C ILE A 175 -3.30 -39.28 -9.56
N LEU A 176 -4.44 -38.76 -9.99
CA LEU A 176 -5.33 -39.42 -10.93
C LEU A 176 -5.30 -38.65 -12.25
N ILE A 177 -5.08 -39.39 -13.33
CA ILE A 177 -5.12 -38.91 -14.70
C ILE A 177 -6.28 -39.64 -15.39
N ALA A 178 -7.27 -38.89 -15.84
CA ALA A 178 -8.37 -39.42 -16.65
C ALA A 178 -8.29 -38.81 -18.04
N ALA A 179 -8.33 -39.65 -19.07
CA ALA A 179 -8.35 -39.24 -20.46
C ALA A 179 -9.55 -39.85 -21.18
N CYS A 180 -10.29 -39.04 -21.92
CA CYS A 180 -11.41 -39.48 -22.75
C CYS A 180 -11.38 -38.79 -24.12
N ARG A 181 -11.99 -39.42 -25.12
CA ARG A 181 -12.11 -38.82 -26.45
C ARG A 181 -13.12 -37.67 -26.40
N THR A 182 -12.73 -36.50 -26.90
CA THR A 182 -13.65 -35.36 -27.06
C THR A 182 -14.78 -35.71 -28.02
N VAL A 183 -15.93 -35.10 -27.78
CA VAL A 183 -17.12 -35.22 -28.61
C VAL A 183 -17.07 -34.02 -29.55
N GLU A 184 -17.04 -34.25 -30.86
CA GLU A 184 -17.63 -33.27 -31.78
C GLU A 184 -19.14 -33.18 -31.49
#